data_AF-A0AAE2YHU0-F1
#
_entry.id   AF-A0AAE2YHU0-F1
#
_cell.length_a   1.000
_cell.length_b   1.000
_cell.length_c   1.000
_cell.angle_alpha   90.00
_cell.angle_beta   90.00
_cell.angle_gamma   90.00
#
_symmetry.space_group_name_H-M   'P 1'
#
loop_
_entity.id
_entity.type
_entity.pdbx_description
1 polymer ?
#
loop_
_entity_poly.entity_id
_entity_poly.type
_entity_poly.pdbx_seq_one_letter_code
_entity_poly.pdbx_strand_id
1 'polypeptide(L)'
;MLDTGTGMFHDLKERLEKDGLSVKNVARVVLIHVHVDHGGGLAKIVEESSSKVLVPHEEADSVERGGALTLADMFAASFTPTKVNALLRGDIVFTGGSFGRVDLSTGNPRQLVSSLRGLSKLEVTYLFRGTST
;
A
#
# COMPACT_ATOMS: atom_id res chain seq x y z
N MET A 1 -4.83 6.75 -0.71
CA MET A 1 -4.78 6.30 0.69
C MET A 1 -3.54 5.44 0.86
N LEU A 2 -2.77 5.64 1.93
CA LEU A 2 -1.64 4.77 2.29
C LEU A 2 -2.10 3.87 3.43
N ASP A 3 -1.93 2.57 3.25
CA ASP A 3 -2.44 1.52 4.13
C ASP A 3 -3.94 1.65 4.42
N THR A 4 -4.47 0.62 5.06
CA THR A 4 -5.90 0.42 5.30
C THR A 4 -6.21 0.05 6.74
N GLY A 5 -5.17 -0.08 7.57
CA GLY A 5 -5.29 -0.49 8.95
C GLY A 5 -5.69 -1.96 9.07
N THR A 6 -6.02 -2.35 10.30
CA THR A 6 -6.54 -3.68 10.67
C THR A 6 -7.92 -4.02 10.09
N GLY A 7 -8.59 -3.08 9.42
CA GLY A 7 -9.96 -3.25 8.92
C GLY A 7 -11.07 -2.88 9.92
N MET A 8 -10.72 -2.32 11.09
CA MET A 8 -11.67 -1.68 12.00
C MET A 8 -12.25 -0.39 11.36
N PHE A 9 -13.25 -0.57 10.51
CA PHE A 9 -13.68 0.44 9.54
C PHE A 9 -14.63 1.50 10.08
N HIS A 10 -15.27 1.25 11.23
CA HIS A 10 -16.28 2.14 11.77
C HIS A 10 -15.68 3.49 12.18
N ASP A 11 -14.52 3.47 12.84
CA ASP A 11 -13.82 4.68 13.27
C ASP A 11 -13.24 5.48 12.09
N LEU A 12 -12.85 4.80 11.00
CA LEU A 12 -12.25 5.45 9.83
C LEU A 12 -13.26 6.33 9.09
N LYS A 13 -14.48 5.83 8.85
CA LYS A 13 -15.51 6.59 8.12
C LYS A 13 -15.89 7.86 8.86
N GLU A 14 -16.17 7.75 10.15
CA GLU A 14 -16.57 8.89 10.97
C GLU A 14 -15.46 9.96 11.00
N ARG A 15 -14.19 9.55 11.08
CA ARG A 15 -13.04 10.47 11.03
C ARG A 15 -12.91 11.17 9.69
N LEU A 16 -13.01 10.42 8.58
CA LEU A 16 -12.96 11.00 7.24
C LEU A 16 -14.10 11.98 7.02
N GLU A 17 -15.32 11.64 7.45
CA GLU A 17 -16.49 12.52 7.33
C GLU A 17 -16.32 13.83 8.10
N LYS A 18 -15.74 13.79 9.31
CA LYS A 18 -15.41 15.00 10.10
C LYS A 18 -14.44 15.93 9.36
N ASP A 19 -13.55 15.37 8.54
CA ASP A 19 -12.60 16.13 7.73
C ASP A 19 -13.15 16.48 6.33
N GLY A 20 -14.42 16.20 6.05
CA GLY A 20 -15.05 16.43 4.74
C GLY A 20 -14.57 15.47 3.64
N LEU A 21 -13.96 14.36 4.02
CA LEU A 21 -13.45 13.31 3.14
C LEU A 21 -14.42 12.12 3.08
N SER A 22 -14.30 11.31 2.02
CA SER A 22 -15.09 10.09 1.87
C SER A 22 -14.22 8.96 1.31
N VAL A 23 -14.37 7.75 1.86
CA VAL A 23 -13.76 6.54 1.33
C VAL A 23 -14.11 6.34 -0.14
N LYS A 24 -15.33 6.69 -0.55
CA LYS A 24 -15.79 6.57 -1.95
C LYS A 24 -14.94 7.36 -2.95
N ASN A 25 -14.28 8.42 -2.50
CA ASN A 25 -13.45 9.29 -3.34
C ASN A 25 -11.97 8.84 -3.38
N VAL A 26 -11.62 7.74 -2.69
CA VAL A 26 -10.27 7.19 -2.76
C VAL A 26 -10.08 6.56 -4.13
N ALA A 27 -9.20 7.14 -4.94
CA ALA A 27 -8.91 6.62 -6.28
C ALA A 27 -7.85 5.51 -6.28
N ARG A 28 -6.96 5.52 -5.28
CA ARG A 28 -5.82 4.60 -5.17
C ARG A 28 -5.53 4.27 -3.72
N VAL A 29 -5.22 3.00 -3.47
CA VAL A 29 -4.65 2.50 -2.22
C VAL A 29 -3.23 2.02 -2.50
N VAL A 30 -2.29 2.46 -1.69
CA VAL A 30 -0.92 1.96 -1.70
C VAL A 30 -0.70 1.26 -0.37
N LEU A 31 -0.38 -0.04 -0.41
CA LEU A 31 0.12 -0.73 0.78
C LEU A 31 1.63 -0.56 0.85
N ILE A 32 2.16 -0.26 2.03
CA ILE A 32 3.61 -0.22 2.25
C ILE A 32 4.18 -1.64 2.46
N HIS A 33 3.38 -2.54 3.05
CA HIS A 33 3.58 -3.99 3.13
C HIS A 33 2.23 -4.68 3.49
N VAL A 34 2.17 -6.00 3.53
CA VAL A 34 0.95 -6.83 3.51
C VAL A 34 0.46 -7.30 4.88
N HIS A 35 1.14 -6.96 5.98
CA HIS A 35 0.66 -7.34 7.31
C HIS A 35 -0.77 -6.84 7.55
N VAL A 36 -1.56 -7.60 8.30
CA VAL A 36 -3.00 -7.36 8.47
C VAL A 36 -3.30 -6.03 9.17
N ASP A 37 -2.40 -5.52 9.98
CA ASP A 37 -2.48 -4.20 10.60
C ASP A 37 -2.30 -3.04 9.62
N HIS A 38 -1.83 -3.31 8.40
CA HIS A 38 -1.75 -2.37 7.28
C HIS A 38 -2.75 -2.70 6.17
N GLY A 39 -2.94 -3.96 5.83
CA GLY A 39 -3.74 -4.42 4.69
C GLY A 39 -5.13 -4.97 5.05
N GLY A 40 -5.48 -5.08 6.33
CA GLY A 40 -6.73 -5.73 6.78
C GLY A 40 -8.01 -5.02 6.30
N GLY A 41 -7.96 -3.70 6.11
CA GLY A 41 -9.09 -2.92 5.56
C GLY A 41 -9.18 -2.89 4.03
N LEU A 42 -8.23 -3.49 3.32
CA LEU A 42 -8.06 -3.32 1.88
C LEU A 42 -9.29 -3.69 1.08
N ALA A 43 -9.81 -4.91 1.28
CA ALA A 43 -10.95 -5.41 0.52
C ALA A 43 -12.17 -4.48 0.64
N LYS A 44 -12.44 -3.98 1.85
CA LYS A 44 -13.59 -3.10 2.11
C LYS A 44 -13.39 -1.70 1.52
N ILE A 45 -12.19 -1.12 1.57
CA ILE A 45 -11.92 0.15 0.87
C ILE A 45 -12.11 -0.02 -0.63
N VAL A 46 -11.60 -1.11 -1.22
CA VAL A 46 -11.71 -1.36 -2.65
C VAL A 46 -13.17 -1.57 -3.06
N GLU A 47 -13.96 -2.31 -2.27
CA GLU A 47 -15.39 -2.49 -2.49
C GLU A 47 -16.14 -1.14 -2.50
N GLU A 48 -15.85 -0.26 -1.53
CA GLU A 48 -16.57 1.00 -1.40
C GLU A 48 -16.12 2.10 -2.37
N SER A 49 -14.87 2.04 -2.86
CA SER A 49 -14.25 3.14 -3.63
C SER A 49 -13.90 2.76 -5.07
N SER A 50 -13.88 1.46 -5.41
CA SER A 50 -13.30 0.97 -6.67
C SER A 50 -11.83 1.42 -6.87
N SER A 51 -11.11 1.64 -5.77
CA SER A 51 -9.70 2.05 -5.77
C SER A 51 -8.81 1.10 -6.56
N LYS A 52 -7.80 1.66 -7.23
CA LYS A 52 -6.66 0.88 -7.74
C LYS A 52 -5.68 0.57 -6.62
N VAL A 53 -5.27 -0.69 -6.49
CA VAL A 53 -4.36 -1.20 -5.46
C VAL A 53 -2.93 -1.26 -5.98
N LEU A 54 -2.00 -0.64 -5.25
CA LEU A 54 -0.57 -0.62 -5.53
C LEU A 54 0.18 -1.22 -4.34
N VAL A 55 1.06 -2.20 -4.59
CA VAL A 55 1.75 -2.94 -3.51
C VAL A 55 3.18 -3.27 -3.91
N PRO A 56 4.09 -3.53 -2.95
CA PRO A 56 5.42 -4.03 -3.24
C PRO A 56 5.38 -5.29 -4.10
N HIS A 57 6.25 -5.37 -5.10
CA HIS A 57 6.28 -6.48 -6.04
C HIS A 57 6.45 -7.83 -5.35
N GLU A 58 7.27 -7.84 -4.31
CA GLU A 58 7.64 -9.00 -3.50
C GLU A 58 6.46 -9.51 -2.66
N GLU A 59 5.45 -8.67 -2.42
CA GLU A 59 4.32 -8.96 -1.53
C GLU A 59 2.98 -9.09 -2.27
N ALA A 60 2.95 -8.83 -3.58
CA ALA A 60 1.75 -8.89 -4.39
C ALA A 60 1.03 -10.24 -4.30
N ASP A 61 1.79 -11.35 -4.30
CA ASP A 61 1.21 -12.69 -4.18
C ASP A 61 0.47 -12.88 -2.84
N SER A 62 1.00 -12.34 -1.74
CA SER A 62 0.35 -12.39 -0.43
C SER A 62 -0.91 -11.51 -0.37
N VAL A 63 -0.95 -10.40 -1.12
CA VAL A 63 -2.15 -9.56 -1.22
C VAL A 63 -3.24 -10.26 -2.04
N GLU A 64 -2.88 -10.90 -3.15
CA GLU A 64 -3.85 -11.54 -4.06
C GLU A 64 -4.31 -12.93 -3.59
N ARG A 65 -3.54 -13.60 -2.73
CA ARG A 65 -3.83 -14.98 -2.30
C ARG A 65 -3.92 -15.17 -0.79
N GLY A 66 -3.53 -14.17 0.00
CA GLY A 66 -3.31 -14.32 1.44
C GLY A 66 -2.03 -15.11 1.74
N GLY A 67 -1.89 -15.58 2.98
CA GLY A 67 -0.77 -16.42 3.43
C GLY A 67 -0.10 -15.90 4.69
N ALA A 68 0.93 -16.61 5.14
CA ALA A 68 1.60 -16.34 6.43
C ALA A 68 2.17 -14.92 6.54
N LEU A 69 2.60 -14.32 5.41
CA LEU A 69 3.13 -12.95 5.41
C LEU A 69 2.08 -11.91 5.79
N THR A 70 0.77 -12.21 5.67
CA THR A 70 -0.28 -11.31 6.17
C THR A 70 -0.27 -11.19 7.69
N LEU A 71 0.35 -12.14 8.41
CA LEU A 71 0.31 -12.27 9.86
C LEU A 71 -1.11 -12.33 10.46
N ALA A 72 -2.15 -12.61 9.65
CA ALA A 72 -3.54 -12.59 10.10
C ALA A 72 -3.78 -13.47 11.35
N ASP A 73 -3.22 -14.68 11.38
CA ASP A 73 -3.32 -15.61 12.51
C ASP A 73 -2.71 -15.04 13.81
N MET A 74 -1.59 -14.31 13.70
CA MET A 74 -0.90 -13.70 14.86
C MET A 74 -1.76 -12.61 15.51
N PHE A 75 -2.58 -11.93 14.72
CA PHE A 75 -3.49 -10.88 15.18
C PHE A 75 -4.91 -11.39 15.47
N ALA A 76 -5.15 -12.70 15.41
CA ALA A 76 -6.48 -13.29 15.47
C ALA A 76 -7.48 -12.61 14.51
N ALA A 77 -6.99 -12.21 13.33
CA ALA A 77 -7.71 -11.47 12.32
C ALA A 77 -7.85 -12.31 11.03
N SER A 78 -8.67 -11.82 10.11
CA SER A 78 -8.75 -12.36 8.76
C SER A 78 -8.17 -11.37 7.75
N PHE A 79 -7.58 -11.89 6.69
CA PHE A 79 -7.14 -11.10 5.54
C PHE A 79 -7.92 -11.54 4.31
N THR A 80 -8.61 -10.61 3.67
CA THR A 80 -9.38 -10.88 2.46
C THR A 80 -8.51 -10.60 1.23
N PRO A 81 -8.17 -11.62 0.42
CA PRO A 81 -7.34 -11.42 -0.75
C PRO A 81 -7.97 -10.42 -1.72
N THR A 82 -7.15 -9.52 -2.26
CA THR A 82 -7.61 -8.40 -3.09
C THR A 82 -6.74 -8.27 -4.33
N LYS A 83 -7.37 -8.01 -5.48
CA LYS A 83 -6.66 -7.85 -6.76
C LYS A 83 -5.67 -6.69 -6.71
N VAL A 84 -4.45 -6.93 -7.17
CA VAL A 84 -3.42 -5.90 -7.32
C VAL A 84 -3.52 -5.28 -8.71
N ASN A 85 -3.41 -3.95 -8.80
CA ASN A 85 -3.49 -3.22 -10.08
C ASN A 85 -2.14 -2.73 -10.58
N ALA A 86 -1.19 -2.43 -9.69
CA ALA A 86 0.18 -2.12 -10.06
C ALA A 86 1.17 -2.53 -8.98
N LEU A 87 2.40 -2.75 -9.41
CA LEU A 87 3.49 -3.19 -8.55
C LEU A 87 4.45 -2.02 -8.29
N LEU A 88 4.82 -1.86 -7.03
CA LEU A 88 5.88 -0.97 -6.57
C LEU A 88 7.14 -1.81 -6.42
N ARG A 89 8.24 -1.45 -7.07
CA ARG A 89 9.53 -2.12 -6.85
C ARG A 89 10.38 -1.26 -5.94
N GLY A 90 10.88 -1.81 -4.84
CA GLY A 90 11.47 -1.13 -3.67
C GLY A 90 12.73 -0.29 -3.90
N ASP A 91 13.10 0.02 -5.14
CA ASP A 91 14.33 0.74 -5.43
C ASP A 91 14.17 2.27 -5.41
N ILE A 92 12.98 2.83 -5.24
CA ILE A 92 12.67 4.11 -5.92
C ILE A 92 13.08 5.38 -5.17
N VAL A 93 12.49 5.69 -4.01
CA VAL A 93 12.77 6.90 -3.23
C VAL A 93 12.39 6.65 -1.78
N PHE A 94 13.32 6.86 -0.86
CA PHE A 94 13.05 6.97 0.57
C PHE A 94 12.86 8.45 0.95
N THR A 95 12.11 8.70 2.00
CA THR A 95 11.90 10.06 2.52
C THR A 95 13.24 10.73 2.85
N GLY A 96 13.37 12.04 2.56
CA GLY A 96 14.61 12.80 2.78
C GLY A 96 15.57 12.89 1.59
N GLY A 97 15.15 12.45 0.38
CA GLY A 97 15.97 12.51 -0.84
C GLY A 97 16.90 11.31 -1.04
N SER A 98 16.73 10.27 -0.23
CA SER A 98 17.43 8.99 -0.40
C SER A 98 16.70 8.11 -1.43
N PHE A 99 17.38 7.17 -2.05
CA PHE A 99 16.86 6.26 -3.08
C PHE A 99 17.31 4.83 -2.79
N GLY A 100 16.74 3.85 -3.49
CA GLY A 100 17.08 2.43 -3.36
C GLY A 100 18.59 2.21 -3.38
N ARG A 101 19.09 1.50 -2.36
CA ARG A 101 20.50 1.08 -2.26
C ARG A 101 20.82 0.11 -3.40
N VAL A 102 21.34 0.62 -4.51
CA VAL A 102 21.79 -0.18 -5.66
C VAL A 102 23.11 -0.93 -5.42
N ASP A 103 23.74 -0.67 -4.27
CA ASP A 103 25.02 -1.22 -3.83
C ASP A 103 24.87 -2.51 -2.99
N LEU A 104 23.63 -2.92 -2.68
CA LEU A 104 23.33 -4.22 -2.08
C LEU A 104 23.13 -5.30 -3.15
N SER A 105 23.27 -6.57 -2.77
CA SER A 105 23.22 -7.72 -3.70
C SER A 105 21.89 -7.86 -4.47
N THR A 106 20.82 -7.24 -4.00
CA THR A 106 19.49 -7.25 -4.62
C THR A 106 19.17 -5.98 -5.40
N GLY A 107 20.01 -4.94 -5.35
CA GLY A 107 19.74 -3.63 -5.95
C GLY A 107 19.95 -3.61 -7.47
N ASN A 108 19.07 -2.92 -8.21
CA ASN A 108 19.20 -2.80 -9.67
C ASN A 108 19.04 -1.35 -10.17
N PRO A 109 20.12 -0.69 -10.62
CA PRO A 109 20.07 0.72 -11.03
C PRO A 109 19.19 0.97 -12.26
N ARG A 110 19.02 -0.01 -13.16
CA ARG A 110 18.10 0.13 -14.29
C ARG A 110 16.64 0.06 -13.85
N GLN A 111 16.33 -0.81 -12.89
CA GLN A 111 14.98 -0.90 -12.33
C GLN A 111 14.64 0.37 -11.53
N LEU A 112 15.58 0.88 -10.74
CA LEU A 112 15.45 2.16 -10.06
C LEU A 112 15.05 3.31 -10.99
N VAL A 113 15.79 3.50 -12.09
CA VAL A 113 15.50 4.55 -13.07
C VAL A 113 14.14 4.34 -13.76
N SER A 114 13.79 3.10 -14.10
CA SER A 114 12.49 2.77 -14.70
C SER A 114 11.34 3.12 -13.76
N SER A 115 11.51 2.78 -12.49
CA SER A 115 10.58 3.07 -11.41
C SER A 115 10.40 4.57 -11.17
N LEU A 116 11.49 5.35 -11.12
CA LEU A 116 11.44 6.82 -11.00
C LEU A 116 10.68 7.46 -12.16
N ARG A 117 10.90 6.99 -13.39
CA ARG A 117 10.18 7.44 -14.59
C ARG A 117 8.70 7.06 -14.57
N GLY A 118 8.33 5.99 -13.88
CA GLY A 118 6.94 5.61 -13.66
C GLY A 118 6.26 6.55 -12.67
N LEU A 119 6.91 6.80 -11.53
CA LEU A 119 6.42 7.71 -10.49
C LEU A 119 6.31 9.15 -10.98
N SER A 120 7.26 9.63 -11.80
CA SER A 120 7.25 11.00 -12.33
C SER A 120 6.05 11.30 -13.25
N LYS A 121 5.32 10.26 -13.69
CA LYS A 121 4.10 10.38 -14.50
C LYS A 121 2.83 10.36 -13.65
N LEU A 122 2.94 10.11 -12.35
CA LEU A 122 1.81 10.17 -11.44
C LEU A 122 1.58 11.62 -11.04
N GLU A 123 0.36 12.13 -11.24
CA GLU A 123 -0.09 13.33 -10.53
C GLU A 123 -0.25 12.96 -9.05
N VAL A 124 0.71 13.40 -8.24
CA VAL A 124 0.72 13.18 -6.78
C VAL A 124 0.10 14.39 -6.11
N THR A 125 -1.11 14.23 -5.57
CA THR A 125 -1.82 15.28 -4.84
C THR A 125 -1.35 15.38 -3.38
N TYR A 126 -0.95 14.25 -2.77
CA TYR A 126 -0.47 14.18 -1.39
C TYR A 126 0.57 13.06 -1.24
N LEU A 127 1.67 13.33 -0.51
CA LEU A 127 2.71 12.37 -0.15
C LEU A 127 2.64 12.11 1.36
N PHE A 128 2.41 10.86 1.77
CA PHE A 128 2.34 10.49 3.19
C PHE A 128 3.47 9.51 3.56
N ARG A 129 3.86 9.51 4.83
CA ARG A 129 4.93 8.70 5.41
C ARG A 129 4.42 7.29 5.74
N GLY A 130 5.18 6.25 5.39
CA GLY A 130 5.03 4.94 6.03
C GLY A 130 5.67 4.96 7.42
N THR A 131 4.91 4.67 8.46
CA THR A 131 5.47 4.45 9.81
C THR A 131 5.88 3.00 9.94
N SER A 132 7.19 2.73 9.91
CA SER A 132 7.75 1.50 10.46
C SER A 132 7.68 1.61 11.98
N THR A 133 6.91 0.76 12.65
CA THR A 133 7.14 0.46 14.08
C THR A 133 8.29 -0.51 14.20
#